data_AF-A0A673FUS1-F1
#
_entry.id   AF-A0A673FUS1-F1
#
_cell.length_a   1.000
_cell.length_b   1.000
_cell.length_c   1.000
_cell.angle_alpha   90.00
_cell.angle_beta   90.00
_cell.angle_gamma   90.00
#
_symmetry.space_group_name_H-M   'P 1'
#
loop_
_entity.id
_entity.type
_entity.pdbx_description
1 polymer ?
#
loop_
_entity_poly.entity_id
_entity_poly.type
_entity_poly.pdbx_seq_one_letter_code
_entity_poly.pdbx_strand_id
1 'polypeptide(L)'
;MQLFKVPPGQRANVIIRLLTVCVLITVPFIGIHFVTSGQTVCQGSPEEPCYKIAYFRDVSSRVAFWEAQDACEMDGGSLLSIENTAEQKHIEHLLGSGITDGDFWIGMTRVEDETAQEPGSFASCPNLYRWTDGSVSQFR
;
A
#
# COMPACT_ATOMS: atom_id res chain seq x y z
N MET A 1 9.96 -3.57 2.05
CA MET A 1 9.40 -2.90 0.84
C MET A 1 7.91 -2.66 1.09
N GLN A 2 7.19 -1.98 0.20
CA GLN A 2 5.74 -1.77 0.39
C GLN A 2 5.05 -1.60 -0.96
N LEU A 3 3.86 -2.19 -1.08
CA LEU A 3 3.04 -2.20 -2.28
C LEU A 3 1.79 -1.36 -2.04
N PHE A 4 1.60 -0.37 -2.91
CA PHE A 4 0.58 0.68 -2.79
C PHE A 4 -0.51 0.43 -3.81
N LYS A 5 -1.75 0.72 -3.44
CA LYS A 5 -2.90 0.82 -4.33
C LYS A 5 -3.43 2.24 -4.31
N VAL A 6 -3.61 2.84 -5.48
CA VAL A 6 -4.12 4.21 -5.65
C VAL A 6 -5.46 4.14 -6.39
N PRO A 7 -6.56 4.61 -5.79
CA PRO A 7 -7.86 4.55 -6.44
C PRO A 7 -7.96 5.52 -7.64
N PRO A 8 -8.83 5.23 -8.62
CA PRO A 8 -9.07 6.04 -9.82
C PRO A 8 -9.15 7.56 -9.59
N GLY A 9 -9.93 7.97 -8.58
CA GLY A 9 -10.19 9.37 -8.26
C GLY A 9 -8.99 10.16 -7.72
N GLN A 10 -7.90 9.48 -7.31
CA GLN A 10 -6.70 10.12 -6.79
C GLN A 10 -5.55 10.22 -7.82
N ARG A 11 -5.76 9.68 -9.03
CA ARG A 11 -4.80 9.76 -10.16
C ARG A 11 -4.40 11.20 -10.53
N ALA A 12 -5.27 12.19 -10.30
CA ALA A 12 -5.05 13.60 -10.65
C ALA A 12 -4.34 14.45 -9.55
N ASN A 13 -4.34 14.00 -8.29
CA ASN A 13 -3.78 14.79 -7.19
C ASN A 13 -2.25 14.73 -7.11
N VAL A 14 -1.63 13.67 -7.65
CA VAL A 14 -0.17 13.51 -7.67
C VAL A 14 0.49 14.57 -8.57
N ILE A 15 -0.10 14.88 -9.72
CA ILE A 15 0.42 15.88 -10.67
C ILE A 15 0.25 17.30 -10.12
N ILE A 16 -0.87 17.59 -9.45
CA ILE A 16 -1.17 18.92 -8.89
C ILE A 16 -0.29 19.22 -7.65
N ARG A 17 -0.02 18.22 -6.80
CA ARG A 17 0.84 18.40 -5.62
C ARG A 17 2.31 18.68 -5.98
N LEU A 18 2.83 18.10 -7.06
CA LEU A 18 4.19 18.41 -7.55
C LEU A 18 4.35 19.87 -7.98
N LEU A 19 3.33 20.46 -8.62
CA LEU A 19 3.38 21.86 -9.06
C LEU A 19 3.21 22.85 -7.90
N THR A 20 2.46 22.47 -6.86
CA THR A 20 2.13 23.37 -5.73
C THR A 20 3.26 23.46 -4.69
N VAL A 21 4.16 22.46 -4.62
CA VAL A 21 5.28 22.42 -3.66
C VAL A 21 6.46 23.32 -4.07
N CYS A 22 6.56 23.75 -5.33
CA CYS A 22 7.69 24.57 -5.80
C CYS A 22 7.69 26.02 -5.30
N VAL A 23 6.66 26.51 -4.59
CA VAL A 23 6.49 27.97 -4.38
C VAL A 23 6.76 28.46 -2.95
N LEU A 24 6.87 27.65 -1.88
CA LEU A 24 6.84 28.25 -0.52
C LEU A 24 7.75 27.73 0.61
N ILE A 25 8.86 27.01 0.39
CA ILE A 25 9.71 26.63 1.56
C ILE A 25 11.22 26.71 1.28
N THR A 26 11.79 27.88 1.54
CA THR A 26 13.21 28.03 1.89
C THR A 26 13.40 27.70 3.37
N VAL A 27 13.52 26.41 3.72
CA VAL A 27 13.93 25.99 5.07
C VAL A 27 14.85 24.78 4.93
N PRO A 28 16.05 24.77 5.55
CA PRO A 28 16.93 23.61 5.51
C PRO A 28 16.38 22.57 6.51
N PHE A 29 15.40 21.79 6.07
CA PHE A 29 14.91 20.64 6.83
C PHE A 29 15.91 19.49 6.68
N ILE A 30 16.73 19.37 7.71
CA ILE A 30 17.52 18.20 8.07
C ILE A 30 16.57 16.98 8.09
N GLY A 31 16.87 15.97 7.28
CA GLY A 31 16.24 14.65 7.35
C GLY A 31 14.97 14.45 6.53
N ILE A 32 14.88 14.99 5.31
CA ILE A 32 13.92 14.44 4.33
C ILE A 32 14.46 13.09 3.88
N HIS A 33 13.92 11.99 4.40
CA HIS A 33 14.03 10.70 3.76
C HIS A 33 13.36 10.82 2.39
N PHE A 34 14.14 11.08 1.35
CA PHE A 34 13.65 11.02 -0.03
C PHE A 34 13.17 9.59 -0.26
N VAL A 35 11.86 9.39 -0.36
CA VAL A 35 11.29 8.14 -0.87
C VAL A 35 11.77 8.02 -2.32
N THR A 36 12.71 7.11 -2.55
CA THR A 36 13.25 6.83 -3.88
C THR A 36 12.12 6.33 -4.77
N SER A 37 11.62 7.21 -5.64
CA SER A 37 10.85 6.95 -6.86
C SER A 37 10.42 5.49 -7.07
N GLY A 38 9.31 5.09 -6.43
CA GLY A 38 8.58 3.90 -6.86
C GLY A 38 7.87 4.19 -8.18
N GLN A 39 8.09 3.38 -9.21
CA GLN A 39 7.33 3.48 -10.46
C GLN A 39 5.86 3.19 -10.17
N THR A 40 4.97 4.12 -10.51
CA THR A 40 3.52 3.90 -10.46
C THR A 40 3.07 3.33 -11.79
N VAL A 41 2.46 2.15 -11.76
CA VAL A 41 1.93 1.43 -12.90
C VAL A 41 0.41 1.53 -12.87
N CYS A 42 -0.13 2.24 -13.84
CA CYS A 42 -1.57 2.29 -14.11
C CYS A 42 -1.80 1.49 -15.39
N GLN A 43 -2.37 0.29 -15.28
CA GLN A 43 -2.70 -0.53 -16.44
C GLN A 43 -4.22 -0.56 -16.61
N GLY A 44 -4.68 -0.47 -17.86
CA GLY A 44 -6.10 -0.55 -18.20
C GLY A 44 -6.84 0.79 -18.20
N SER A 45 -8.10 0.76 -17.78
CA SER A 45 -9.05 1.87 -17.88
C SER A 45 -8.85 2.95 -16.79
N PRO A 46 -9.46 4.14 -16.96
CA PRO A 46 -9.51 5.16 -15.92
C PRO A 46 -10.08 4.68 -14.58
N GLU A 47 -11.01 3.71 -14.64
CA GLU A 47 -11.77 3.16 -13.50
C GLU A 47 -11.01 2.11 -12.69
N GLU A 48 -9.86 1.65 -13.19
CA GLU A 48 -9.03 0.67 -12.47
C GLU A 48 -8.09 1.38 -11.47
N PRO A 49 -7.66 0.73 -10.39
CA PRO A 49 -6.63 1.30 -9.52
C PRO A 49 -5.27 1.34 -10.23
N CYS A 50 -4.35 2.17 -9.73
CA CYS A 50 -2.93 2.10 -10.05
C CYS A 50 -2.17 1.44 -8.91
N TYR A 51 -1.02 0.85 -9.21
CA TYR A 51 -0.16 0.21 -8.22
C TYR A 51 1.22 0.83 -8.23
N LYS A 52 1.85 0.96 -7.07
CA LYS A 52 3.22 1.48 -6.93
C LYS A 52 3.99 0.59 -5.98
N ILE A 53 5.23 0.28 -6.31
CA ILE A 53 6.13 -0.47 -5.42
C ILE A 53 7.20 0.49 -4.92
N ALA A 54 7.30 0.68 -3.59
CA ALA A 54 8.48 1.34 -3.02
C ALA A 54 9.49 0.28 -2.58
N TYR A 55 10.61 0.25 -3.32
CA TYR A 55 11.74 -0.63 -3.07
C TYR A 55 12.83 0.14 -2.31
N PHE A 56 13.24 -0.39 -1.17
CA PHE A 56 14.37 0.11 -0.39
C PHE A 56 15.52 -0.89 -0.50
N ARG A 57 16.58 -0.50 -1.22
CA ARG A 57 17.78 -1.33 -1.39
C ARG A 57 18.54 -1.52 -0.09
N ASP A 58 18.55 -0.48 0.74
CA ASP A 58 19.14 -0.51 2.07
C ASP A 58 18.11 -1.03 3.09
N VAL A 59 18.50 -2.06 3.85
CA VAL A 59 17.67 -2.66 4.90
C VAL A 59 17.36 -1.63 5.99
N SER A 60 18.27 -0.71 6.28
CA SER A 60 18.07 0.35 7.27
C SER A 60 17.01 1.38 6.86
N SER A 61 16.66 1.44 5.58
CA SER A 61 15.58 2.28 5.06
C SER A 61 14.21 1.61 5.08
N ARG A 62 14.12 0.35 5.53
CA ARG A 62 12.84 -0.37 5.65
C ARG A 62 12.09 0.15 6.86
N VAL A 63 10.79 0.39 6.67
CA VAL A 63 9.88 0.92 7.70
C VAL A 63 8.97 -0.16 8.28
N ALA A 64 8.43 0.09 9.47
CA ALA A 64 7.43 -0.75 10.10
C ALA A 64 6.10 -0.72 9.35
N PHE A 65 5.20 -1.67 9.66
CA PHE A 65 3.90 -1.79 8.99
C PHE A 65 3.05 -0.51 9.07
N TRP A 66 2.95 0.11 10.24
CA TRP A 66 2.13 1.32 10.41
C TRP A 66 2.76 2.56 9.75
N GLU A 67 4.09 2.67 9.78
CA GLU A 67 4.81 3.71 9.03
C GLU A 67 4.62 3.56 7.52
N ALA A 68 4.55 2.31 7.04
CA ALA A 68 4.25 2.00 5.65
C ALA A 68 2.82 2.41 5.27
N GLN A 69 1.84 2.09 6.13
CA GLN A 69 0.45 2.50 5.97
C GLN A 69 0.32 4.03 5.89
N ASP A 70 0.91 4.76 6.84
CA ASP A 70 0.88 6.22 6.87
C ASP A 70 1.48 6.82 5.59
N ALA A 71 2.61 6.28 5.12
CA ALA A 71 3.25 6.73 3.88
C ALA A 71 2.35 6.50 2.65
N CYS A 72 1.62 5.38 2.58
CA CYS A 72 0.65 5.13 1.51
C CYS A 72 -0.52 6.13 1.54
N GLU A 73 -1.05 6.42 2.73
CA GLU A 73 -2.16 7.36 2.90
C GLU A 73 -1.76 8.81 2.55
N MET A 74 -0.55 9.23 2.94
CA MET A 74 0.00 10.54 2.57
C MET A 74 0.16 10.71 1.06
N ASP A 75 0.45 9.63 0.35
CA ASP A 75 0.56 9.55 -1.12
C ASP A 75 -0.82 9.45 -1.82
N GLY A 76 -1.93 9.45 -1.07
CA GLY A 76 -3.29 9.36 -1.62
C GLY A 76 -3.71 7.93 -2.02
N GLY A 77 -3.05 6.92 -1.46
CA GLY A 77 -3.39 5.52 -1.66
C GLY A 77 -3.58 4.79 -0.33
N SER A 78 -3.48 3.48 -0.39
CA SER A 78 -3.44 2.58 0.77
C SER A 78 -2.39 1.50 0.53
N LEU A 79 -1.98 0.80 1.60
CA LEU A 79 -1.30 -0.47 1.41
C LEU A 79 -2.22 -1.41 0.60
N LEU A 80 -1.62 -2.23 -0.26
CA LEU A 80 -2.37 -3.08 -1.18
C LEU A 80 -3.42 -3.93 -0.46
N SER A 81 -4.66 -3.79 -0.92
CA SER A 81 -5.74 -4.76 -0.74
C SER A 81 -5.91 -5.58 -2.02
N ILE A 82 -6.18 -6.88 -1.87
CA ILE A 82 -6.46 -7.78 -2.99
C ILE A 82 -7.90 -8.23 -2.88
N GLU A 83 -8.76 -7.77 -3.77
CA GLU A 83 -10.21 -7.96 -3.71
C GLU A 83 -10.67 -9.20 -4.49
N ASN A 84 -9.95 -9.56 -5.56
CA ASN A 84 -10.34 -10.64 -6.46
C ASN A 84 -9.15 -11.34 -7.14
N THR A 85 -9.42 -12.49 -7.76
CA THR A 85 -8.39 -13.35 -8.38
C THR A 85 -7.69 -12.69 -9.56
N ALA A 86 -8.38 -11.81 -10.30
CA ALA A 86 -7.77 -11.11 -11.41
C ALA A 86 -6.74 -10.09 -10.92
N GLU A 87 -7.05 -9.37 -9.84
CA GLU A 87 -6.12 -8.48 -9.16
C GLU A 87 -4.91 -9.24 -8.60
N GLN A 88 -5.11 -10.36 -7.89
CA GLN A 88 -4.00 -11.21 -7.42
C GLN A 88 -3.02 -11.56 -8.55
N LYS A 89 -3.53 -12.07 -9.67
CA LYS A 89 -2.71 -12.45 -10.84
C LYS A 89 -2.01 -11.25 -11.46
N HIS A 90 -2.67 -10.09 -11.48
CA HIS A 90 -2.08 -8.86 -11.99
C HIS A 90 -0.90 -8.43 -11.11
N ILE A 91 -1.07 -8.44 -9.78
CA ILE A 91 0.00 -8.14 -8.82
C ILE A 91 1.16 -9.13 -8.97
N GLU A 92 0.90 -10.43 -9.02
CA GLU A 92 1.92 -11.46 -9.25
C GLU A 92 2.72 -11.21 -10.54
N HIS A 93 2.03 -10.82 -11.62
CA HIS A 93 2.68 -10.46 -12.88
C HIS A 93 3.55 -9.20 -12.76
N LEU A 94 3.07 -8.17 -12.07
CA LEU A 94 3.85 -6.95 -11.81
C LEU A 94 5.13 -7.25 -11.00
N LEU A 95 5.06 -8.19 -10.05
CA LEU A 95 6.20 -8.59 -9.23
C LEU A 95 7.18 -9.52 -9.99
N GLY A 96 6.69 -10.31 -10.94
CA GLY A 96 7.37 -11.42 -11.62
C GLY A 96 8.51 -11.06 -12.59
N SER A 97 9.07 -9.85 -12.54
CA SER A 97 10.14 -9.42 -13.47
C SER A 97 11.35 -8.73 -12.84
N GLY A 98 11.39 -8.44 -11.53
CA GLY A 98 12.55 -7.71 -10.98
C GLY A 98 12.64 -7.51 -9.47
N ILE A 99 11.72 -8.05 -8.67
CA ILE A 99 11.78 -7.92 -7.20
C ILE A 99 12.23 -9.26 -6.63
N THR A 100 13.53 -9.53 -6.79
CA THR A 100 14.12 -10.81 -6.41
C THR A 100 14.61 -10.85 -4.96
N ASP A 101 14.43 -9.78 -4.17
CA ASP A 101 15.20 -9.64 -2.91
C ASP A 101 14.50 -8.92 -1.73
N GLY A 102 13.23 -9.20 -1.48
CA GLY A 102 12.71 -9.04 -0.11
C GLY A 102 11.21 -8.87 0.09
N ASP A 103 10.83 -8.96 1.36
CA ASP A 103 9.46 -8.86 1.82
C ASP A 103 8.91 -7.43 1.65
N PHE A 104 7.65 -7.35 1.22
CA PHE A 104 6.90 -6.10 1.14
C PHE A 104 5.65 -6.15 2.03
N TRP A 105 5.32 -5.00 2.61
CA TRP A 105 4.06 -4.80 3.29
C TRP A 105 2.90 -4.71 2.28
N ILE A 106 1.80 -5.38 2.63
CA ILE A 106 0.45 -5.26 2.04
C ILE A 106 -0.53 -4.97 3.18
N GLY A 107 -1.74 -4.49 2.88
CA GLY A 107 -2.66 -3.92 3.86
C GLY A 107 -3.43 -4.93 4.71
N MET A 108 -2.98 -6.18 4.86
CA MET A 108 -3.71 -7.17 5.65
C MET A 108 -3.33 -7.08 7.13
N THR A 109 -4.33 -6.94 8.01
CA THR A 109 -4.13 -6.96 9.45
C THR A 109 -5.07 -7.93 10.15
N ARG A 110 -4.66 -8.38 11.35
CA ARG A 110 -5.50 -9.22 12.21
C ARG A 110 -6.27 -8.36 13.19
N VAL A 111 -7.54 -8.68 13.40
CA VAL A 111 -8.35 -8.07 14.45
C VAL A 111 -7.90 -8.62 15.80
N GLU A 112 -7.40 -7.76 16.67
CA GLU A 112 -7.04 -8.03 18.08
C GLU A 112 -8.24 -7.73 18.99
N ASP A 113 -9.43 -8.24 18.66
CA ASP A 113 -10.57 -8.12 19.56
C ASP A 113 -10.63 -9.36 20.46
N GLU A 114 -10.58 -9.16 21.78
CA GLU A 114 -10.83 -10.21 22.78
C GLU A 114 -12.21 -10.89 22.56
N THR A 115 -13.14 -10.22 21.89
CA THR A 115 -14.47 -10.74 21.53
C THR A 115 -14.47 -11.64 20.29
N ALA A 116 -13.41 -11.65 19.48
CA ALA A 116 -13.21 -12.69 18.46
C ALA A 116 -12.81 -14.04 19.10
N GLN A 117 -12.50 -14.03 20.39
CA GLN A 117 -12.31 -15.20 21.24
C GLN A 117 -13.49 -15.34 22.20
N GLU A 118 -14.72 -15.45 21.68
CA GLU A 118 -15.81 -16.02 22.49
C GLU A 118 -15.35 -17.41 22.99
N PRO A 119 -15.35 -17.68 24.31
CA PRO A 119 -14.81 -18.92 24.86
C PRO A 119 -15.69 -20.09 24.39
N GLY A 120 -15.23 -20.79 23.35
CA GLY A 120 -15.92 -21.91 22.71
C GLY A 120 -16.36 -21.68 21.26
N SER A 121 -16.19 -20.48 20.70
CA SER A 121 -16.38 -20.22 19.27
C SER A 121 -15.04 -20.18 18.56
N PHE A 122 -14.80 -21.09 17.63
CA PHE A 122 -13.75 -20.87 16.63
C PHE A 122 -14.24 -19.71 15.77
N ALA A 123 -13.79 -18.47 16.04
CA ALA A 123 -13.94 -17.41 15.06
C ALA A 123 -13.45 -17.97 13.74
N SER A 124 -14.35 -18.02 12.75
CA SER A 124 -13.98 -18.53 11.43
C SER A 124 -12.80 -17.69 10.97
N CYS A 125 -11.66 -18.32 10.67
CA CYS A 125 -10.40 -17.65 10.32
C CYS A 125 -10.57 -16.43 9.37
N PRO A 126 -11.46 -16.47 8.37
CA PRO A 126 -11.77 -15.32 7.53
C PRO A 126 -12.14 -14.03 8.27
N ASN A 127 -12.82 -14.13 9.41
CA ASN A 127 -13.30 -12.98 10.18
C ASN A 127 -12.21 -12.36 11.08
N LEU A 128 -11.05 -13.02 11.19
CA LEU A 128 -9.92 -12.50 11.95
C LEU A 128 -9.05 -11.54 11.14
N TYR A 129 -9.17 -11.55 9.81
CA TYR A 129 -8.34 -10.75 8.91
C TYR A 129 -9.16 -9.68 8.22
N ARG A 130 -8.62 -8.46 8.17
CA ARG A 130 -9.23 -7.30 7.49
C ARG A 130 -8.17 -6.52 6.73
N TRP A 131 -8.59 -5.94 5.61
CA TRP A 131 -7.77 -4.98 4.87
C TRP A 131 -7.81 -3.61 5.58
N THR A 132 -6.68 -2.90 5.62
CA THR A 132 -6.55 -1.58 6.27
C THR A 132 -7.37 -0.49 5.58
N ASP A 133 -7.67 -0.66 4.29
CA ASP A 133 -8.54 0.24 3.52
C ASP A 133 -10.04 -0.10 3.64
N GLY A 134 -10.39 -1.14 4.40
CA GLY A 134 -11.77 -1.60 4.57
C GLY A 134 -12.34 -2.38 3.37
N SER A 135 -11.52 -2.71 2.37
CA SER A 135 -11.97 -3.45 1.20
C SER A 135 -12.54 -4.82 1.57
N VAL A 136 -13.60 -5.23 0.88
CA VAL A 136 -14.18 -6.57 1.04
C VAL A 136 -13.59 -7.49 -0.01
N SER A 137 -13.00 -8.59 0.43
CA SER A 137 -12.34 -9.55 -0.45
C SER A 137 -12.84 -10.97 -0.27
N GLN A 138 -12.73 -11.74 -1.35
CA GLN A 138 -12.85 -13.21 -1.32
C GLN A 138 -11.60 -13.88 -0.75
N PHE A 139 -10.50 -13.14 -0.61
CA PHE A 139 -9.21 -13.58 -0.06
C PHE A 139 -9.04 -13.02 1.36
N ARG A 140 -9.02 -13.91 2.35
CA ARG A 140 -8.86 -13.62 3.78
C ARG A 140 -8.52 -14.89 4.55
#